data_AF-F0QTA2-F1
#
_entry.id   AF-F0QTA2-F1
#
_cell.length_a   1.000
_cell.length_b   1.000
_cell.length_c   1.000
_cell.angle_alpha   90.00
_cell.angle_beta   90.00
_cell.angle_gamma   90.00
#
_symmetry.space_group_name_H-M   'P 1'
#
loop_
_entity.id
_entity.type
_entity.pdbx_description
1 polymer ?
#
loop_
_entity_poly.entity_id
_entity_poly.type
_entity_poly.pdbx_seq_one_letter_code
_entity_poly.pdbx_strand_id
1 'polypeptide(L)'
;MDNIIKCMAKQLRDGDIAYTGLTSVPAVLAIALARYWGLSIWFINVAEVYEPRDITVMPSSGDPYSFINGRGFITSLDAFDLARRGQLDVMFFSAAQVDRHGNMNLSVIGNYERPRVRLPGGAAAAYLYRRARRIIMWLSEHSRRTLVDRVDFITAPGPTRQGPSLTICTPKAMFEFDHDAGELVLTGLFPRVSFDDVINNMAFKPRVREPLNMLETVNTEELQFLNKLDPNGVRYT
;
A
#
# COMPACT_ATOMS: atom_id res chain seq x y z
N MET A 1 4.18 5.53 10.99
CA MET A 1 4.56 5.13 9.62
C MET A 1 5.46 3.89 9.60
N ASP A 2 6.54 3.83 10.38
CA ASP A 2 7.54 2.75 10.27
C ASP A 2 6.97 1.33 10.39
N ASN A 3 6.08 1.11 11.37
CA ASN A 3 5.39 -0.17 11.52
C ASN A 3 4.52 -0.54 10.31
N ILE A 4 3.93 0.45 9.64
CA ILE A 4 3.14 0.24 8.41
C ILE A 4 4.08 -0.17 7.27
N ILE A 5 5.25 0.45 7.15
CA ILE A 5 6.29 0.07 6.18
C ILE A 5 6.72 -1.38 6.42
N LYS A 6 6.99 -1.77 7.67
CA LYS A 6 7.29 -3.17 8.01
C LYS A 6 6.15 -4.13 7.69
N CYS A 7 4.92 -3.76 8.02
CA CYS A 7 3.73 -4.55 7.68
C CYS A 7 3.64 -4.81 6.18
N MET A 8 3.82 -3.77 5.36
CA MET A 8 3.86 -3.89 3.90
C MET A 8 5.03 -4.77 3.43
N ALA A 9 6.23 -4.56 3.96
CA ALA A 9 7.42 -5.31 3.59
C ALA A 9 7.25 -6.82 3.83
N LYS A 10 6.56 -7.21 4.92
CA LYS A 10 6.26 -8.62 5.24
C LYS A 10 5.26 -9.28 4.27
N GLN A 11 4.57 -8.51 3.43
CA GLN A 11 3.64 -9.07 2.42
C GLN A 11 4.32 -9.37 1.08
N LEU A 12 5.54 -8.85 0.89
CA LEU A 12 6.35 -9.13 -0.29
C LEU A 12 6.90 -10.56 -0.23
N ARG A 13 7.09 -11.15 -1.40
CA ARG A 13 7.59 -12.52 -1.57
C ARG A 13 8.81 -12.52 -2.47
N ASP A 14 9.63 -13.55 -2.33
CA ASP A 14 10.80 -13.74 -3.18
C ASP A 14 10.38 -13.91 -4.65
N GLY A 15 11.06 -13.21 -5.55
CA GLY A 15 10.78 -13.17 -6.98
C GLY A 15 9.70 -12.18 -7.42
N ASP A 16 9.07 -11.43 -6.50
CA ASP A 16 7.99 -10.51 -6.84
C ASP A 16 8.42 -9.42 -7.82
N ILE A 17 7.61 -9.18 -8.85
CA ILE A 17 7.66 -7.96 -9.66
C ILE A 17 6.75 -6.90 -9.02
N ALA A 18 7.37 -5.91 -8.39
CA ALA A 18 6.72 -4.83 -7.68
C ALA A 18 6.79 -3.51 -8.43
N TYR A 19 5.66 -2.80 -8.51
CA TYR A 19 5.58 -1.44 -9.05
C TYR A 19 5.14 -0.43 -7.99
N THR A 20 5.81 0.72 -7.92
CA THR A 20 5.40 1.86 -7.06
C THR A 20 5.09 3.10 -7.89
N GLY A 21 3.92 3.70 -7.62
CA GLY A 21 3.44 4.92 -8.31
C GLY A 21 3.94 6.24 -7.70
N LEU A 22 3.16 7.31 -7.89
CA LEU A 22 3.40 8.61 -7.26
C LEU A 22 2.98 8.61 -5.79
N THR A 23 3.59 9.51 -5.00
CA THR A 23 3.32 9.70 -3.57
C THR A 23 3.43 8.39 -2.77
N SER A 24 4.44 7.58 -3.10
CA SER A 24 4.57 6.20 -2.59
C SER A 24 5.87 5.95 -1.84
N VAL A 25 6.46 6.97 -1.20
CA VAL A 25 7.69 6.83 -0.39
C VAL A 25 7.59 5.67 0.62
N PRO A 26 6.49 5.47 1.37
CA PRO A 26 6.35 4.31 2.25
C PRO A 26 6.46 2.95 1.53
N ALA A 27 5.94 2.83 0.30
CA ALA A 27 6.02 1.62 -0.49
C ALA A 27 7.45 1.36 -1.03
N VAL A 28 8.15 2.42 -1.46
CA VAL A 28 9.57 2.33 -1.86
C VAL A 28 10.41 1.81 -0.69
N LEU A 29 10.20 2.38 0.50
CA LEU A 29 10.89 1.95 1.73
C LEU A 29 10.52 0.51 2.14
N ALA A 30 9.30 0.06 1.90
CA ALA A 30 8.89 -1.31 2.18
C ALA A 30 9.61 -2.32 1.28
N ILE A 31 9.76 -2.01 -0.01
CA ILE A 31 10.56 -2.83 -0.94
C ILE A 31 12.03 -2.85 -0.52
N ALA A 32 12.59 -1.69 -0.17
CA ALA A 32 13.98 -1.61 0.29
C ALA A 32 14.20 -2.42 1.58
N LEU A 33 13.27 -2.37 2.53
CA LEU A 33 13.33 -3.14 3.77
C LEU A 33 13.22 -4.65 3.52
N ALA A 34 12.34 -5.07 2.61
CA ALA A 34 12.22 -6.47 2.21
C ALA A 34 13.51 -6.99 1.54
N ARG A 35 14.14 -6.18 0.67
CA ARG A 35 15.47 -6.50 0.09
C ARG A 35 16.57 -6.55 1.16
N TYR A 36 16.52 -5.67 2.16
CA TYR A 36 17.45 -5.70 3.29
C TYR A 36 17.36 -7.01 4.08
N TRP A 37 16.16 -7.60 4.21
CA TRP A 37 15.97 -8.93 4.79
C TRP A 37 16.39 -10.10 3.87
N GLY A 38 16.82 -9.81 2.65
CA GLY A 38 17.32 -10.81 1.69
C GLY A 38 16.32 -11.26 0.62
N LEU A 39 15.13 -10.63 0.50
CA LEU A 39 14.21 -10.95 -0.59
C LEU A 39 14.71 -10.41 -1.93
N SER A 40 14.68 -11.25 -2.96
CA SER A 40 14.94 -10.85 -4.34
C SER A 40 13.66 -10.32 -4.97
N ILE A 41 13.50 -9.00 -5.01
CA ILE A 41 12.31 -8.34 -5.56
C ILE A 41 12.71 -7.59 -6.81
N TRP A 42 12.00 -7.79 -7.92
CA TRP A 42 12.13 -6.94 -9.09
C TRP A 42 11.36 -5.63 -8.89
N PHE A 43 12.03 -4.50 -8.94
CA PHE A 43 11.50 -3.19 -8.61
C PHE A 43 11.43 -2.26 -9.84
N ILE A 44 10.19 -1.92 -10.19
CA ILE A 44 9.82 -0.88 -11.15
C ILE A 44 9.24 0.30 -10.36
N ASN A 45 9.61 1.53 -10.69
CA ASN A 45 9.09 2.73 -10.03
C ASN A 45 8.66 3.77 -11.05
N VAL A 46 7.91 4.76 -10.59
CA VAL A 46 7.36 5.84 -11.44
C VAL A 46 8.43 6.82 -11.96
N ALA A 47 9.65 6.80 -11.42
CA ALA A 47 10.79 7.49 -12.02
C ALA A 47 11.48 6.67 -13.14
N GLU A 48 10.91 5.50 -13.46
CA GLU A 48 11.25 4.63 -14.60
C GLU A 48 12.64 4.00 -14.56
N VAL A 49 13.35 4.11 -13.43
CA VAL A 49 14.62 3.41 -13.19
C VAL A 49 14.33 1.97 -12.80
N TYR A 50 14.75 1.01 -13.63
CA TYR A 50 14.54 -0.41 -13.37
C TYR A 50 15.67 -0.99 -12.51
N GLU A 51 15.32 -1.73 -11.45
CA GLU A 51 16.28 -2.35 -10.52
C GLU A 51 17.33 -1.38 -9.96
N PRO A 52 16.94 -0.28 -9.30
CA PRO A 52 17.91 0.57 -8.62
C PRO A 52 18.63 -0.23 -7.53
N ARG A 53 19.95 -0.06 -7.46
CA ARG A 53 20.80 -0.67 -6.42
C ARG A 53 20.90 0.22 -5.19
N ASP A 54 20.92 1.53 -5.40
CA ASP A 54 21.01 2.52 -4.35
C ASP A 54 19.74 3.36 -4.34
N ILE A 55 19.15 3.53 -3.15
CA ILE A 55 17.91 4.28 -2.94
C ILE A 55 18.14 5.31 -1.84
N THR A 56 17.80 6.55 -2.12
CA THR A 56 17.67 7.61 -1.10
C THR A 56 16.38 8.35 -1.41
N VAL A 57 15.38 8.30 -0.54
CA VAL A 57 14.07 8.86 -0.87
C VAL A 57 14.11 10.38 -0.88
N MET A 58 13.53 10.96 -1.92
CA MET A 58 13.31 12.40 -2.07
C MET A 58 11.84 12.74 -1.78
N PRO A 59 11.49 14.04 -1.59
CA PRO A 59 10.10 14.45 -1.36
C PRO A 59 9.11 13.98 -2.43
N SER A 60 9.57 13.81 -3.68
CA SER A 60 8.79 13.19 -4.75
C SER A 60 9.25 11.76 -4.98
N SER A 61 8.31 10.80 -4.94
CA SER A 61 8.62 9.41 -5.31
C SER A 61 8.86 9.20 -6.81
N GLY A 62 8.62 10.22 -7.63
CA GLY A 62 8.99 10.25 -9.06
C GLY A 62 10.29 11.00 -9.33
N ASP A 63 11.06 11.37 -8.31
CA ASP A 63 12.36 12.00 -8.49
C ASP A 63 13.39 10.95 -8.93
N PRO A 64 14.01 11.08 -10.13
CA PRO A 64 14.99 10.12 -10.62
C PRO A 64 16.25 10.05 -9.76
N TYR A 65 16.57 11.10 -9.00
CA TYR A 65 17.70 11.07 -8.07
C TYR A 65 17.45 10.17 -6.85
N SER A 66 16.20 9.72 -6.64
CA SER A 66 15.91 8.73 -5.60
C SER A 66 16.45 7.34 -5.92
N PHE A 67 16.77 7.06 -7.18
CA PHE A 67 17.03 5.73 -7.70
C PHE A 67 18.32 5.73 -8.53
N ILE A 68 19.41 5.24 -7.95
CA ILE A 68 20.74 5.31 -8.56
C ILE A 68 21.24 3.90 -8.90
N ASN A 69 22.11 3.83 -9.93
CA ASN A 69 22.72 2.59 -10.39
C ASN A 69 21.71 1.51 -10.81
N GLY A 70 20.62 1.93 -11.46
CA GLY A 70 19.63 1.04 -12.06
C GLY A 70 20.22 0.17 -13.17
N ARG A 71 19.60 -0.99 -13.41
CA ARG A 71 20.00 -1.92 -14.49
C ARG A 71 19.50 -1.49 -15.87
N GLY A 72 18.57 -0.54 -15.93
CA GLY A 72 18.01 -0.02 -17.17
C GLY A 72 16.79 0.85 -16.88
N PHE A 73 15.93 0.98 -17.88
CA PHE A 73 14.68 1.73 -17.77
C PHE A 73 13.50 0.83 -18.17
N ILE A 74 12.43 0.92 -17.40
CA ILE A 74 11.12 0.33 -17.72
C ILE A 74 10.12 1.46 -17.53
N THR A 75 9.38 1.79 -18.58
CA THR A 75 8.44 2.90 -18.54
C THR A 75 7.20 2.52 -17.73
N SER A 76 6.45 3.53 -17.30
CA SER A 76 5.14 3.28 -16.68
C SER A 76 4.20 2.55 -17.64
N LEU A 77 4.30 2.77 -18.96
CA LEU A 77 3.52 2.04 -19.95
C LEU A 77 3.85 0.54 -19.95
N ASP A 78 5.14 0.19 -19.91
CA ASP A 78 5.59 -1.21 -19.83
C ASP A 78 5.06 -1.91 -18.57
N ALA A 79 5.00 -1.19 -17.44
CA ALA A 79 4.42 -1.70 -16.20
C ALA A 79 2.91 -2.00 -16.35
N PHE A 80 2.17 -1.16 -17.08
CA PHE A 80 0.75 -1.40 -17.39
C PHE A 80 0.56 -2.60 -18.31
N ASP A 81 1.47 -2.82 -19.25
CA ASP A 81 1.45 -4.00 -20.13
C ASP A 81 1.83 -5.29 -19.39
N LEU A 82 2.76 -5.23 -18.44
CA LEU A 82 3.03 -6.33 -17.51
C LEU A 82 1.78 -6.68 -16.70
N ALA A 83 1.09 -5.68 -16.15
CA ALA A 83 -0.17 -5.89 -15.44
C ALA A 83 -1.25 -6.47 -16.37
N ARG A 84 -1.35 -6.00 -17.62
CA ARG A 84 -2.30 -6.52 -18.61
C ARG A 84 -2.09 -7.99 -18.93
N ARG A 85 -0.82 -8.43 -18.96
CA ARG A 85 -0.39 -9.82 -19.17
C ARG A 85 -0.47 -10.67 -17.91
N GLY A 86 -0.89 -10.10 -16.77
CA GLY A 86 -0.95 -10.79 -15.49
C GLY A 86 0.43 -11.14 -14.94
N GLN A 87 1.45 -10.34 -15.28
CA GLN A 87 2.85 -10.53 -14.87
C GLN A 87 3.29 -9.54 -13.78
N LEU A 88 2.50 -8.50 -13.49
CA LEU A 88 2.75 -7.64 -12.34
C LEU A 88 2.25 -8.32 -11.06
N ASP A 89 3.17 -8.69 -10.16
CA ASP A 89 2.82 -9.40 -8.93
C ASP A 89 2.22 -8.46 -7.88
N VAL A 90 2.87 -7.32 -7.65
CA VAL A 90 2.55 -6.44 -6.54
C VAL A 90 2.38 -5.00 -7.01
N MET A 91 1.25 -4.41 -6.63
CA MET A 91 1.03 -2.96 -6.72
C MET A 91 0.68 -2.39 -5.35
N PHE A 92 1.25 -1.24 -5.05
CA PHE A 92 1.01 -0.53 -3.80
C PHE A 92 0.04 0.63 -3.97
N PHE A 93 -0.89 0.81 -3.02
CA PHE A 93 -1.80 1.95 -3.00
C PHE A 93 -1.95 2.56 -1.60
N SER A 94 -2.19 3.86 -1.54
CA SER A 94 -2.85 4.49 -0.39
C SER A 94 -4.26 4.91 -0.77
N ALA A 95 -5.07 5.27 0.22
CA ALA A 95 -6.43 5.73 0.00
C ALA A 95 -6.82 6.80 1.01
N ALA A 96 -7.68 7.73 0.59
CA ALA A 96 -8.32 8.68 1.51
C ALA A 96 -9.51 8.03 2.23
N GLN A 97 -10.27 7.19 1.52
CA GLN A 97 -11.30 6.33 2.09
C GLN A 97 -11.18 4.91 1.54
N VAL A 98 -11.49 3.93 2.38
CA VAL A 98 -11.67 2.52 2.03
C VAL A 98 -12.93 2.01 2.71
N ASP A 99 -13.74 1.25 1.99
CA ASP A 99 -14.90 0.57 2.58
C ASP A 99 -14.68 -0.92 2.83
N ARG A 100 -15.65 -1.57 3.45
CA ARG A 100 -15.62 -2.99 3.79
C ARG A 100 -15.41 -3.92 2.60
N HIS A 101 -15.72 -3.50 1.37
CA HIS A 101 -15.54 -4.29 0.17
C HIS A 101 -14.18 -4.03 -0.50
N GLY A 102 -13.32 -3.23 0.13
CA GLY A 102 -12.02 -2.85 -0.40
C GLY A 102 -12.09 -1.78 -1.50
N ASN A 103 -13.26 -1.17 -1.75
CA ASN A 103 -13.32 -0.03 -2.67
C ASN A 103 -12.48 1.11 -2.09
N MET A 104 -11.72 1.78 -2.93
CA MET A 104 -10.88 2.90 -2.49
C MET A 104 -11.26 4.20 -3.19
N ASN A 105 -11.09 5.30 -2.44
CA ASN A 105 -11.33 6.65 -2.91
C ASN A 105 -10.07 7.51 -2.80
N LEU A 106 -9.73 8.13 -3.92
CA LEU A 106 -8.72 9.17 -4.08
C LEU A 106 -9.24 10.31 -4.96
N SER A 107 -10.55 10.38 -5.24
CA SER A 107 -11.13 11.34 -6.19
C SER A 107 -11.84 12.51 -5.50
N VAL A 108 -12.88 12.23 -4.71
CA VAL A 108 -13.73 13.27 -4.10
C VAL A 108 -14.30 12.84 -2.76
N ILE A 109 -14.47 13.79 -1.84
CA ILE A 109 -15.27 13.62 -0.62
C ILE A 109 -16.56 14.44 -0.78
N GLY A 110 -17.70 13.81 -0.51
CA GLY A 110 -19.04 14.35 -0.73
C GLY A 110 -19.58 14.12 -2.15
N ASN A 111 -20.49 14.99 -2.59
CA ASN A 111 -21.11 14.91 -3.91
C ASN A 111 -20.07 15.10 -5.04
N TYR A 112 -20.18 14.32 -6.12
CA TYR A 112 -19.19 14.38 -7.22
C TYR A 112 -19.20 15.70 -8.01
N GLU A 113 -20.38 16.25 -8.30
CA GLU A 113 -20.53 17.50 -9.07
C GLU A 113 -20.17 18.73 -8.23
N ARG A 114 -20.37 18.65 -6.91
CA ARG A 114 -20.06 19.71 -5.94
C ARG A 114 -19.30 19.11 -4.74
N PRO A 115 -18.03 18.74 -4.91
CA PRO A 115 -17.27 18.05 -3.88
C PRO A 115 -16.99 18.97 -2.70
N ARG A 116 -17.11 18.43 -1.49
CA ARG A 116 -16.65 19.11 -0.27
C ARG A 116 -15.13 19.20 -0.25
N VAL A 117 -14.45 18.14 -0.71
CA VAL A 117 -13.00 18.10 -0.88
C VAL A 117 -12.68 17.42 -2.21
N ARG A 118 -11.82 18.04 -3.02
CA ARG A 118 -11.21 17.39 -4.19
C ARG A 118 -9.89 16.75 -3.77
N LEU A 119 -9.77 15.45 -4.00
CA LEU A 119 -8.58 14.68 -3.65
C LEU A 119 -7.58 14.68 -4.83
N PRO A 120 -6.32 14.27 -4.61
CA PRO A 120 -5.27 14.31 -5.64
C PRO A 120 -5.56 13.54 -6.93
N GLY A 121 -6.49 12.58 -6.89
CA GLY A 121 -6.86 11.74 -8.01
C GLY A 121 -6.31 10.32 -7.91
N GLY A 122 -6.93 9.39 -8.63
CA GLY A 122 -6.58 7.97 -8.59
C GLY A 122 -5.35 7.58 -9.39
N ALA A 123 -4.87 8.43 -10.31
CA ALA A 123 -3.83 8.09 -11.28
C ALA A 123 -4.07 6.69 -11.90
N ALA A 124 -3.15 5.75 -11.68
CA ALA A 124 -3.21 4.39 -12.20
C ALA A 124 -4.20 3.45 -11.47
N ALA A 125 -4.80 3.87 -10.35
CA ALA A 125 -5.54 2.99 -9.45
C ALA A 125 -6.69 2.25 -10.13
N ALA A 126 -7.52 2.94 -10.92
CA ALA A 126 -8.65 2.32 -11.61
C ALA A 126 -8.25 1.14 -12.52
N TYR A 127 -7.01 1.16 -13.05
CA TYR A 127 -6.49 0.13 -13.93
C TYR A 127 -5.67 -0.93 -13.15
N LEU A 128 -4.62 -0.51 -12.45
CA LEU A 128 -3.65 -1.42 -11.84
C LEU A 128 -4.22 -2.17 -10.63
N TYR A 129 -5.17 -1.57 -9.89
CA TYR A 129 -5.82 -2.21 -8.74
C TYR A 129 -6.44 -3.55 -9.12
N ARG A 130 -6.97 -3.69 -10.33
CA ARG A 130 -7.66 -4.90 -10.80
C ARG A 130 -6.76 -5.86 -11.58
N ARG A 131 -5.51 -5.47 -11.85
CA ARG A 131 -4.63 -6.14 -12.82
C ARG A 131 -3.33 -6.64 -12.25
N ALA A 132 -2.82 -6.02 -11.18
CA ALA A 132 -1.78 -6.65 -10.38
C ALA A 132 -2.35 -7.92 -9.73
N ARG A 133 -1.50 -8.91 -9.40
CA ARG A 133 -1.95 -10.15 -8.74
C ARG A 133 -2.28 -9.93 -7.26
N ARG A 134 -1.55 -9.03 -6.60
CA ARG A 134 -1.71 -8.68 -5.19
C ARG A 134 -1.62 -7.17 -5.00
N ILE A 135 -2.53 -6.64 -4.21
CA ILE A 135 -2.56 -5.25 -3.78
C ILE A 135 -2.10 -5.18 -2.32
N ILE A 136 -1.07 -4.37 -2.08
CA ILE A 136 -0.65 -4.01 -0.72
C ILE A 136 -1.01 -2.54 -0.52
N MET A 137 -1.98 -2.30 0.35
CA MET A 137 -2.46 -0.96 0.65
C MET A 137 -1.93 -0.48 2.00
N TRP A 138 -1.60 0.81 2.09
CA TRP A 138 -1.34 1.47 3.37
C TRP A 138 -2.27 2.64 3.61
N LEU A 139 -2.71 2.78 4.86
CA LEU A 139 -3.44 3.95 5.33
C LEU A 139 -2.58 4.63 6.37
N SER A 140 -2.33 5.94 6.22
CA SER A 140 -1.58 6.72 7.22
C SER A 140 -2.35 6.89 8.53
N GLU A 141 -3.66 6.68 8.49
CA GLU A 141 -4.59 6.87 9.61
C GLU A 141 -5.50 5.64 9.75
N HIS A 142 -5.87 5.33 11.00
CA HIS A 142 -6.93 4.38 11.32
C HIS A 142 -8.08 5.14 11.98
N SER A 143 -9.08 5.54 11.20
CA SER A 143 -10.20 6.34 11.69
C SER A 143 -11.49 6.12 10.91
N ARG A 144 -12.61 6.59 11.48
CA ARG A 144 -13.94 6.54 10.86
C ARG A 144 -14.07 7.36 9.59
N ARG A 145 -13.12 8.27 9.29
CA ARG A 145 -13.09 9.03 8.02
C ARG A 145 -12.33 8.31 6.91
N THR A 146 -11.42 7.41 7.27
CA THR A 146 -10.59 6.66 6.32
C THR A 146 -11.13 5.25 6.10
N LEU A 147 -11.59 4.57 7.15
CA LEU A 147 -12.28 3.28 7.08
C LEU A 147 -13.78 3.54 7.22
N VAL A 148 -14.48 3.67 6.10
CA VAL A 148 -15.86 4.16 6.00
C VAL A 148 -16.84 3.03 5.67
N ASP A 149 -18.12 3.19 5.98
CA ASP A 149 -19.14 2.19 5.60
C ASP A 149 -19.27 2.05 4.07
N ARG A 150 -19.18 3.18 3.37
CA ARG A 150 -19.18 3.29 1.92
C ARG A 150 -18.33 4.49 1.52
N VAL A 151 -17.50 4.31 0.50
CA VAL A 151 -16.73 5.41 -0.07
C VAL A 151 -17.63 6.42 -0.76
N ASP A 152 -17.29 7.71 -0.68
CA ASP A 152 -18.06 8.77 -1.36
C ASP A 152 -17.95 8.66 -2.89
N PHE A 153 -16.81 8.15 -3.38
CA PHE A 153 -16.56 7.85 -4.78
C PHE A 153 -15.67 6.62 -4.93
N ILE A 154 -16.02 5.73 -5.85
CA ILE A 154 -15.20 4.55 -6.16
C ILE A 154 -14.15 4.97 -7.19
N THR A 155 -12.96 5.32 -6.72
CA THR A 155 -11.81 5.58 -7.61
C THR A 155 -11.27 4.29 -8.20
N ALA A 156 -11.16 3.26 -7.38
CA ALA A 156 -10.92 1.89 -7.84
C ALA A 156 -11.85 0.93 -7.09
N PRO A 157 -12.56 0.04 -7.81
CA PRO A 157 -13.43 -0.93 -7.18
C PRO A 157 -12.59 -2.01 -6.49
N GLY A 158 -13.05 -2.45 -5.32
CA GLY A 158 -12.42 -3.51 -4.55
C GLY A 158 -12.36 -4.85 -5.30
N PRO A 159 -11.70 -5.88 -4.74
CA PRO A 159 -11.56 -7.17 -5.41
C PRO A 159 -12.92 -7.86 -5.65
N THR A 160 -13.00 -8.63 -6.73
CA THR A 160 -14.08 -9.62 -6.92
C THR A 160 -13.55 -11.00 -6.54
N ARG A 161 -14.37 -12.04 -6.64
CA ARG A 161 -13.95 -13.43 -6.35
C ARG A 161 -12.69 -13.89 -7.10
N GLN A 162 -12.49 -13.43 -8.33
CA GLN A 162 -11.31 -13.68 -9.17
C GLN A 162 -10.37 -12.46 -9.26
N GLY A 163 -10.60 -11.45 -8.43
CA GLY A 163 -9.76 -10.26 -8.35
C GLY A 163 -8.44 -10.54 -7.61
N PRO A 164 -7.60 -9.51 -7.47
CA PRO A 164 -6.36 -9.66 -6.71
C PRO A 164 -6.63 -9.87 -5.23
N SER A 165 -5.67 -10.51 -4.56
CA SER A 165 -5.60 -10.43 -3.10
C SER A 165 -5.37 -8.99 -2.67
N LEU A 166 -5.94 -8.61 -1.54
CA LEU A 166 -5.77 -7.28 -0.96
C LEU A 166 -5.37 -7.41 0.51
N THR A 167 -4.26 -6.78 0.87
CA THR A 167 -3.84 -6.57 2.25
C THR A 167 -3.82 -5.09 2.55
N ILE A 168 -4.33 -4.67 3.71
CA ILE A 168 -4.32 -3.28 4.16
C ILE A 168 -3.57 -3.17 5.48
N CYS A 169 -2.50 -2.38 5.50
CA CYS A 169 -1.73 -2.03 6.69
C CYS A 169 -2.14 -0.63 7.19
N THR A 170 -2.52 -0.52 8.46
CA THR A 170 -2.91 0.75 9.11
C THR A 170 -2.03 1.00 10.34
N PRO A 171 -2.07 2.17 11.01
CA PRO A 171 -1.33 2.36 12.26
C PRO A 171 -1.67 1.36 13.39
N LYS A 172 -2.84 0.71 13.31
CA LYS A 172 -3.40 -0.12 14.39
C LYS A 172 -3.44 -1.61 14.06
N ALA A 173 -3.73 -1.95 12.81
CA ALA A 173 -4.12 -3.29 12.41
C ALA A 173 -3.77 -3.62 10.96
N MET A 174 -3.84 -4.91 10.64
CA MET A 174 -3.78 -5.46 9.29
C MET A 174 -5.10 -6.13 8.93
N PHE A 175 -5.55 -5.89 7.70
CA PHE A 175 -6.73 -6.50 7.11
C PHE A 175 -6.36 -7.26 5.86
N GLU A 176 -7.09 -8.33 5.57
CA GLU A 176 -7.05 -9.03 4.29
C GLU A 176 -8.45 -9.14 3.70
N PHE A 177 -8.58 -9.08 2.38
CA PHE A 177 -9.85 -9.33 1.72
C PHE A 177 -10.12 -10.84 1.62
N ASP A 178 -11.27 -11.26 2.11
CA ASP A 178 -11.76 -12.63 1.96
C ASP A 178 -12.65 -12.71 0.72
N HIS A 179 -12.20 -13.48 -0.28
CA HIS A 179 -12.89 -13.60 -1.57
C HIS A 179 -14.22 -14.38 -1.50
N ASP A 180 -14.39 -15.26 -0.51
CA ASP A 180 -15.62 -16.01 -0.33
C ASP A 180 -16.66 -15.16 0.43
N ALA A 181 -16.21 -14.35 1.39
CA ALA A 181 -17.06 -13.40 2.10
C ALA A 181 -17.36 -12.11 1.29
N GLY A 182 -16.44 -11.71 0.41
CA GLY A 182 -16.53 -10.45 -0.35
C GLY A 182 -16.30 -9.19 0.50
N GLU A 183 -15.59 -9.33 1.62
CA GLU A 183 -15.36 -8.24 2.57
C GLU A 183 -13.97 -8.33 3.22
N LEU A 184 -13.50 -7.21 3.78
CA LEU A 184 -12.30 -7.12 4.59
C LEU A 184 -12.45 -7.86 5.91
N VAL A 185 -11.42 -8.63 6.25
CA VAL A 185 -11.28 -9.38 7.50
C VAL A 185 -10.10 -8.81 8.27
N LEU A 186 -10.30 -8.53 9.55
CA LEU A 186 -9.23 -8.18 10.49
C LEU A 186 -8.39 -9.44 10.75
N THR A 187 -7.10 -9.37 10.43
CA THR A 187 -6.19 -10.52 10.53
C THR A 187 -5.04 -10.32 11.51
N GLY A 188 -4.75 -9.08 11.91
CA GLY A 188 -3.72 -8.84 12.92
C GLY A 188 -3.78 -7.46 13.56
N LEU A 189 -3.18 -7.37 14.75
CA LEU A 189 -3.09 -6.16 15.56
C LEU A 189 -1.63 -5.83 15.84
N PHE A 190 -1.29 -4.54 15.88
CA PHE A 190 0.01 -4.14 16.43
C PHE A 190 0.05 -4.33 17.95
N PRO A 191 1.25 -4.52 18.53
CA PRO A 191 1.39 -4.64 19.97
C PRO A 191 0.79 -3.44 20.70
N ARG A 192 0.10 -3.72 21.81
CA ARG A 192 -0.60 -2.73 22.66
C ARG A 192 -1.83 -2.07 22.01
N VAL A 193 -2.23 -2.47 20.82
CA VAL A 193 -3.53 -2.12 20.22
C VAL A 193 -4.55 -3.17 20.62
N SER A 194 -5.66 -2.76 21.24
CA SER A 194 -6.76 -3.67 21.56
C SER A 194 -7.71 -3.82 20.37
N PHE A 195 -8.46 -4.93 20.36
CA PHE A 195 -9.53 -5.12 19.40
C PHE A 195 -10.56 -3.97 19.45
N ASP A 196 -10.98 -3.57 20.64
CA ASP A 196 -11.95 -2.47 20.81
C ASP A 196 -11.41 -1.13 20.28
N ASP A 197 -10.11 -0.86 20.43
CA ASP A 197 -9.48 0.35 19.90
C ASP A 197 -9.51 0.38 18.36
N VAL A 198 -9.42 -0.77 17.69
CA VAL A 198 -9.61 -0.88 16.24
C VAL A 198 -11.06 -0.62 15.88
N ILE A 199 -11.99 -1.38 16.45
CA ILE A 199 -13.41 -1.34 16.07
C ILE A 199 -14.04 0.04 16.34
N ASN A 200 -13.67 0.70 17.43
CA ASN A 200 -14.20 2.03 17.78
C ASN A 200 -13.65 3.15 16.88
N ASN A 201 -12.56 2.90 16.14
CA ASN A 201 -11.93 3.87 15.24
C ASN A 201 -12.14 3.54 13.75
N MET A 202 -13.22 2.85 13.40
CA MET A 202 -13.65 2.63 12.02
C MET A 202 -15.17 2.72 11.90
N ALA A 203 -15.69 2.97 10.70
CA ALA A 203 -17.13 3.16 10.51
C ALA A 203 -17.90 1.84 10.39
N PHE A 204 -17.25 0.76 9.93
CA PHE A 204 -17.85 -0.56 9.79
C PHE A 204 -17.25 -1.56 10.78
N LYS A 205 -17.98 -2.63 11.09
CA LYS A 205 -17.44 -3.77 11.85
C LYS A 205 -16.93 -4.84 10.85
N PRO A 206 -15.62 -5.14 10.81
CA PRO A 206 -15.07 -6.16 9.94
C PRO A 206 -15.37 -7.56 10.49
N ARG A 207 -15.24 -8.57 9.63
CA ARG A 207 -15.06 -9.95 10.11
C ARG A 207 -13.71 -10.08 10.78
N VAL A 208 -13.53 -11.09 11.63
CA VAL A 208 -12.30 -11.32 12.37
C VAL A 208 -11.79 -12.72 12.05
N ARG A 209 -10.51 -12.84 11.70
CA ARG A 209 -9.83 -14.14 11.59
C ARG A 209 -9.24 -14.48 12.96
N GLU A 210 -9.76 -15.53 13.58
CA GLU A 210 -9.25 -16.02 14.85
C GLU A 210 -8.31 -17.23 14.66
N PRO A 211 -7.17 -17.27 15.36
CA PRO A 211 -6.64 -16.23 16.25
C PRO A 211 -6.09 -15.02 15.46
N LEU A 212 -6.19 -13.82 16.04
CA LEU A 212 -5.57 -12.62 15.49
C LEU A 212 -4.05 -12.71 15.59
N ASN A 213 -3.37 -12.39 14.49
CA ASN A 213 -1.92 -12.34 14.48
C ASN A 213 -1.41 -11.11 15.26
N MET A 214 -0.38 -11.30 16.08
CA MET A 214 0.38 -10.20 16.64
C MET A 214 1.37 -9.71 15.59
N LEU A 215 1.21 -8.48 15.11
CA LEU A 215 2.09 -7.90 14.10
C LEU A 215 3.43 -7.50 14.72
N GLU A 216 4.51 -7.66 13.96
CA GLU A 216 5.83 -7.21 14.38
C GLU A 216 5.98 -5.69 14.23
N THR A 217 6.60 -5.04 15.22
CA THR A 217 7.03 -3.64 15.10
C THR A 217 8.43 -3.55 14.54
N VAL A 218 8.77 -2.38 14.00
CA VAL A 218 10.13 -2.07 13.55
C VAL A 218 11.10 -2.17 14.73
N ASN A 219 12.22 -2.87 14.52
CA ASN A 219 13.32 -2.96 15.48
C ASN A 219 14.37 -1.87 15.24
N THR A 220 15.39 -1.80 16.10
CA THR A 220 16.41 -0.75 16.04
C THR A 220 17.22 -0.76 14.74
N GLU A 221 17.62 -1.93 14.24
CA GLU A 221 18.43 -2.08 13.03
C GLU A 221 17.63 -1.70 11.78
N GLU A 222 16.38 -2.16 11.70
CA GLU A 222 15.42 -1.79 10.65
C GLU A 222 15.16 -0.28 10.65
N LEU A 223 15.00 0.34 11.83
CA LEU A 223 14.80 1.78 11.94
C LEU A 223 16.03 2.57 11.46
N GLN A 224 17.23 2.14 11.84
CA GLN A 224 18.48 2.73 11.37
C GLN A 224 18.62 2.61 9.85
N PHE A 225 18.28 1.45 9.29
CA PHE A 225 18.27 1.23 7.86
C PHE A 225 17.29 2.19 7.15
N LEU A 226 16.06 2.30 7.63
CA LEU A 226 15.06 3.23 7.07
C LEU A 226 15.53 4.69 7.16
N ASN A 227 16.11 5.10 8.30
CA ASN A 227 16.65 6.45 8.48
C ASN A 227 17.81 6.77 7.52
N LYS A 228 18.63 5.77 7.18
CA LYS A 228 19.70 5.95 6.20
C LYS A 228 19.16 6.25 4.80
N LEU A 229 18.08 5.58 4.40
CA LEU A 229 17.46 5.81 3.09
C LEU A 229 16.59 7.08 3.06
N ASP A 230 16.09 7.53 4.21
CA ASP A 230 15.23 8.71 4.36
C ASP A 230 15.84 9.73 5.34
N PRO A 231 16.96 10.39 4.98
CA PRO A 231 17.66 11.28 5.89
C PRO A 231 16.85 12.53 6.27
N ASN A 232 15.82 12.87 5.49
CA ASN A 232 14.99 14.05 5.68
C ASN A 232 13.63 13.73 6.33
N GLY A 233 13.35 12.46 6.67
CA GLY A 233 12.10 12.06 7.30
C GLY A 233 10.86 12.25 6.42
N VAL A 234 11.01 12.15 5.09
CA VAL A 234 9.92 12.30 4.11
C VAL A 234 8.78 11.32 4.38
N ARG A 235 9.06 10.12 4.90
CA ARG A 235 7.99 9.15 5.22
C ARG A 235 7.01 9.61 6.32
N TYR A 236 7.31 10.71 7.01
CA TYR A 236 6.44 11.30 8.02
C TYR A 236 5.65 12.52 7.52
N THR A 237 5.87 12.95 6.27
CA THR A 237 5.17 14.08 5.65
C THR A 237 3.87 13.67 4.96
#